data_AF-A0A353RDW0-F1
#
_entry.id   AF-A0A353RDW0-F1
#
_cell.length_a   1.000
_cell.length_b   1.000
_cell.length_c   1.000
_cell.angle_alpha   90.00
_cell.angle_beta   90.00
_cell.angle_gamma   90.00
#
_symmetry.space_group_name_H-M   'P 1'
#
loop_
_entity.id
_entity.type
_entity.pdbx_description
1 polymer ?
#
loop_
_entity_poly.entity_id
_entity_poly.type
_entity_poly.pdbx_seq_one_letter_code
_entity_poly.pdbx_strand_id
1 'polypeptide(L)'
;SAEVDVQCFACHGRGCRLCKGEGWIELLGCGMVHPKVLSNCGIDPEVYSGFAFGMGLERLVMRKYQIDDMRLFHENDVRFLSQF
;
A
#
# COMPACT_ATOMS: atom_id res chain seq x y z
N SER A 1 13.04 8.23 2.65
CA SER A 1 11.83 7.43 2.42
C SER A 1 12.20 5.96 2.57
N ALA A 2 11.22 5.11 2.81
CA ALA A 2 11.36 3.66 2.83
C ALA A 2 10.17 3.03 2.11
N GLU A 3 10.41 1.91 1.46
CA GLU A 3 9.38 1.00 0.96
C GLU A 3 9.16 -0.07 2.02
N VAL A 4 7.91 -0.53 2.15
CA VAL A 4 7.54 -1.59 3.09
C VAL A 4 7.01 -2.77 2.30
N ASP A 5 7.81 -3.83 2.35
CA ASP A 5 7.52 -5.12 1.73
C ASP A 5 6.94 -6.10 2.74
N VAL A 6 6.08 -6.99 2.25
CA VAL A 6 5.64 -8.16 3.01
C VAL A 6 6.05 -9.44 2.31
N GLN A 7 6.22 -10.51 3.10
CA GLN A 7 6.51 -11.81 2.54
C GLN A 7 5.40 -12.20 1.56
N CYS A 8 5.80 -12.72 0.40
CA CYS A 8 4.88 -13.18 -0.62
C CYS A 8 4.01 -14.31 -0.05
N PHE A 9 2.73 -14.00 0.16
CA PHE A 9 1.72 -14.92 0.70
C PHE A 9 1.45 -16.14 -0.21
N ALA A 10 1.79 -16.07 -1.49
CA ALA A 10 1.58 -17.17 -2.44
C ALA A 10 2.71 -18.22 -2.40
N CYS A 11 3.96 -17.79 -2.20
CA CYS A 11 5.12 -18.70 -2.23
C CYS A 11 5.84 -18.83 -0.89
N HIS A 12 5.41 -18.08 0.13
CA HIS A 12 5.99 -18.02 1.47
C HIS A 12 7.50 -17.72 1.43
N GLY A 13 7.90 -16.76 0.60
CA GLY A 13 9.30 -16.32 0.48
C GLY A 13 10.18 -17.13 -0.47
N ARG A 14 9.69 -18.23 -1.07
CA ARG A 14 10.49 -19.05 -2.01
C ARG A 14 10.79 -18.37 -3.36
N GLY A 15 10.03 -17.35 -3.72
CA GLY A 15 10.05 -16.75 -5.06
C GLY A 15 9.02 -17.41 -5.99
N CYS A 16 8.25 -16.58 -6.70
CA CYS A 16 7.31 -17.02 -7.73
C CYS A 16 7.01 -15.85 -8.70
N ARG A 17 6.19 -16.10 -9.73
CA ARG A 17 5.78 -15.08 -10.71
C ARG A 17 5.17 -13.83 -10.05
N LEU A 18 4.39 -13.99 -8.99
CA LEU A 18 3.69 -12.88 -8.32
C LEU A 18 4.66 -11.88 -7.68
N CYS A 19 5.69 -12.38 -6.99
CA CYS A 19 6.73 -11.56 -6.37
C CYS A 19 7.97 -11.39 -7.26
N LYS A 20 7.85 -11.68 -8.56
CA LYS A 20 8.96 -11.61 -9.53
C LYS A 20 10.23 -12.39 -9.10
N GLY A 21 10.05 -13.46 -8.33
CA GLY A 21 11.16 -14.29 -7.82
C GLY A 21 11.82 -13.79 -6.53
N GLU A 22 11.46 -12.63 -6.00
CA GLU A 22 12.14 -12.03 -4.84
C GLU A 22 11.65 -12.58 -3.49
N GLY A 23 10.47 -13.19 -3.46
CA GLY A 23 9.86 -13.68 -2.22
C GLY A 23 9.17 -12.59 -1.40
N TRP A 24 9.26 -11.33 -1.81
CA TRP A 24 8.68 -10.16 -1.17
C TRP A 24 7.78 -9.39 -2.12
N ILE A 25 6.78 -8.69 -1.59
CA ILE A 25 5.94 -7.81 -2.41
C ILE A 25 5.71 -6.49 -1.68
N GLU A 26 6.05 -5.41 -2.37
CA GLU A 26 5.79 -4.04 -1.96
C GLU A 26 4.30 -3.78 -1.75
N LEU A 27 3.99 -3.16 -0.60
CA LEU A 27 2.64 -2.78 -0.20
C LEU A 27 2.44 -1.28 -0.01
N LEU A 28 3.40 -0.59 0.62
CA LEU A 28 3.23 0.80 0.99
C LEU A 28 4.57 1.54 1.00
N GLY A 29 4.50 2.85 0.80
CA GLY A 29 5.62 3.76 0.99
C GLY A 29 5.48 4.52 2.32
N CYS A 30 6.59 4.78 3.00
CA CYS A 30 6.61 5.56 4.22
C CYS A 30 7.88 6.43 4.36
N GLY A 31 7.89 7.29 5.35
CA GLY A 31 9.08 8.04 5.71
C GLY A 31 8.83 9.16 6.71
N MET A 32 9.93 9.78 7.12
CA MET A 32 9.88 11.00 7.90
C MET A 32 9.29 12.13 7.06
N VAL A 33 8.39 12.91 7.66
CA VAL A 33 7.85 14.12 7.05
C VAL A 33 9.01 15.11 6.87
N HIS A 34 9.16 15.62 5.65
CA HIS A 34 10.22 16.56 5.34
C HIS A 34 10.04 17.87 6.15
N PRO A 35 11.09 18.45 6.77
CA PRO A 35 10.99 19.67 7.58
C PRO A 35 10.24 20.82 6.90
N LYS A 36 10.45 21.00 5.59
CA LYS A 36 9.74 22.00 4.78
C LYS A 36 8.21 21.85 4.78
N VAL A 37 7.70 20.61 4.85
CA VAL A 37 6.25 20.35 4.96
C VAL A 37 5.74 20.80 6.32
N LEU A 38 6.45 20.48 7.40
CA LEU A 38 6.11 20.94 8.76
C LEU A 38 6.11 22.47 8.83
N SER A 39 7.16 23.13 8.34
CA SER A 39 7.27 24.59 8.33
C SER A 39 6.16 25.26 7.53
N ASN A 40 5.77 24.70 6.38
CA ASN A 40 4.67 25.21 5.55
C ASN A 40 3.30 25.09 6.25
N CYS A 41 3.17 24.20 7.23
CA CYS A 41 1.98 24.04 8.07
C CYS A 41 2.07 24.81 9.40
N GLY A 42 3.09 25.65 9.60
CA GLY A 42 3.29 26.40 10.85
C GLY A 42 3.81 25.57 12.03
N ILE A 43 4.41 24.41 11.75
CA ILE A 43 4.99 23.52 12.75
C ILE A 43 6.52 23.67 12.72
N ASP A 44 7.13 23.96 13.88
CA ASP A 44 8.58 24.09 14.02
C ASP A 44 9.27 22.70 13.93
N PRO A 45 10.09 22.44 12.90
CA PRO A 45 10.74 21.15 12.70
C PRO A 45 11.89 20.85 13.69
N GLU A 46 12.39 21.84 14.44
CA GLU A 46 13.41 21.63 15.47
C GLU A 46 12.79 21.13 16.79
N VAL A 47 11.51 21.40 17.01
CA VAL A 47 10.75 20.93 18.18
C VAL A 47 9.96 19.67 17.86
N TYR A 48 9.39 19.57 16.66
CA TYR A 48 8.51 18.49 16.25
C TYR A 48 9.03 17.76 15.01
N SER A 49 8.97 16.43 15.08
CA SER A 49 9.18 15.55 13.92
C SER A 49 7.87 14.83 13.58
N GLY A 50 7.80 14.23 12.39
CA GLY A 50 6.64 13.47 11.95
C GLY A 50 7.03 12.31 11.06
N PHE A 51 6.16 11.29 11.00
CA PHE A 51 6.23 10.22 10.03
C PHE A 51 4.93 10.18 9.22
N ALA A 52 5.02 9.77 7.97
CA ALA A 52 3.88 9.58 7.08
C ALA A 52 4.03 8.29 6.30
N PHE A 53 2.89 7.71 5.90
CA PHE A 53 2.83 6.52 5.08
C PHE A 53 1.61 6.57 4.15
N GLY A 54 1.67 5.86 3.04
CA GLY A 54 0.60 5.78 2.07
C GLY A 54 0.51 4.37 1.48
N MET A 55 -0.72 3.87 1.35
CA MET A 55 -1.02 2.55 0.79
C MET A 55 -2.18 2.66 -0.21
N GLY A 56 -2.15 1.83 -1.26
CA GLY A 56 -3.28 1.67 -2.17
C GLY A 56 -4.28 0.69 -1.60
N LEU A 57 -5.47 1.17 -1.21
CA LEU A 57 -6.52 0.33 -0.63
C LEU A 57 -6.97 -0.76 -1.61
N GLU A 58 -7.16 -0.41 -2.88
CA GLU A 58 -7.59 -1.30 -3.95
C GLU A 58 -6.62 -2.46 -4.09
N ARG A 59 -5.32 -2.19 -4.04
CA ARG A 59 -4.28 -3.24 -4.12
C ARG A 59 -4.40 -4.23 -2.96
N LEU A 60 -4.63 -3.75 -1.74
CA LEU A 60 -4.79 -4.61 -0.56
C LEU A 60 -6.09 -5.43 -0.63
N VAL A 61 -7.19 -4.79 -1.01
CA VAL A 61 -8.52 -5.41 -1.11
C VAL A 61 -8.54 -6.46 -2.22
N MET A 62 -7.98 -6.15 -3.40
CA MET A 62 -7.85 -7.12 -4.49
C MET A 62 -7.13 -8.39 -4.04
N ARG A 63 -6.07 -8.25 -3.24
CA ARG A 63 -5.34 -9.41 -2.71
C ARG A 63 -6.13 -10.16 -1.65
N LYS A 64 -6.80 -9.44 -0.74
CA LYS A 64 -7.57 -10.02 0.36
C LYS A 64 -8.77 -10.83 -0.14
N TYR A 65 -9.47 -10.32 -1.15
CA TYR A 65 -10.69 -10.92 -1.69
C TYR A 65 -10.50 -11.62 -3.04
N GLN A 66 -9.25 -11.75 -3.49
CA GLN A 66 -8.90 -12.38 -4.77
C GLN A 66 -9.67 -11.76 -5.96
N ILE A 67 -9.77 -10.43 -5.97
CA ILE A 67 -10.38 -9.68 -7.07
C ILE A 67 -9.31 -9.47 -8.13
N ASP A 68 -9.52 -10.06 -9.30
CA ASP A 68 -8.53 -10.07 -10.38
C ASP A 68 -8.55 -8.79 -11.24
N ASP A 69 -9.57 -7.95 -11.09
CA ASP A 69 -9.77 -6.75 -11.91
C ASP A 69 -10.17 -5.53 -11.08
N MET A 70 -9.34 -4.48 -11.14
CA MET A 70 -9.57 -3.22 -10.44
C MET A 70 -10.80 -2.46 -10.96
N ARG A 71 -11.20 -2.67 -12.21
CA ARG A 71 -12.34 -1.96 -12.82
C ARG A 71 -13.66 -2.28 -12.11
N LEU A 72 -13.77 -3.45 -11.51
CA LEU A 72 -14.94 -3.88 -10.75
C LEU A 72 -15.28 -2.92 -9.59
N PHE A 73 -14.29 -2.22 -9.03
CA PHE A 73 -14.53 -1.20 -8.00
C PHE A 73 -15.23 0.07 -8.53
N HIS A 74 -15.16 0.33 -9.84
CA HIS A 74 -15.68 1.56 -10.45
C HIS A 74 -16.91 1.33 -11.33
N GLU A 75 -17.18 0.09 -11.74
CA GLU A 75 -18.32 -0.27 -12.59
C GLU A 75 -19.67 -0.27 -11.86
N ASN A 76 -19.66 -0.33 -10.51
CA ASN A 76 -20.87 -0.35 -9.67
C ASN A 76 -21.86 -1.48 -10.02
N ASP A 77 -21.36 -2.62 -10.48
CA ASP A 77 -22.21 -3.79 -10.76
C ASP A 77 -22.77 -4.36 -9.44
N VAL A 78 -24.09 -4.38 -9.32
CA VAL A 78 -24.79 -4.89 -8.13
C VAL A 78 -24.39 -6.33 -7.79
N ARG A 79 -24.07 -7.16 -8.79
CA ARG A 79 -23.63 -8.55 -8.59
C ARG A 79 -22.26 -8.62 -7.94
N PHE A 80 -21.39 -7.64 -8.20
CA PHE A 80 -20.09 -7.54 -7.53
C PHE A 80 -20.28 -6.98 -6.12
N LEU A 81 -21.05 -5.89 -5.98
CA LEU A 81 -21.28 -5.24 -4.70
C LEU A 81 -21.96 -6.14 -3.67
N SER A 82 -22.84 -7.05 -4.08
CA SER A 82 -23.56 -7.95 -3.18
C SER A 82 -22.73 -9.13 -2.65
N GLN A 83 -21.47 -9.28 -3.07
CA GLN A 83 -20.59 -10.38 -2.61
C GLN A 83 -19.89 -10.08 -1.28
N PHE A 84 -19.99 -8.85 -0.78
CA PHE A 84 -19.32 -8.34 0.41
C PHE A 84 -20.32 -7.67 1.36
#